data_AF-A0A6B9CKH7-F1
#
_entry.id   AF-A0A6B9CKH7-F1
#
_cell.length_a   1.000
_cell.length_b   1.000
_cell.length_c   1.000
_cell.angle_alpha   90.00
_cell.angle_beta   90.00
_cell.angle_gamma   90.00
#
_symmetry.space_group_name_H-M   'P 1'
#
loop_
_entity.id
_entity.type
_entity.pdbx_description
1 polymer ?
#
loop_
_entity_poly.entity_id
_entity_poly.type
_entity_poly.pdbx_seq_one_letter_code
_entity_poly.pdbx_strand_id
1 'polypeptide(L)'
;MKFVIFSFFALFLAVRDIHGNDESIQNLKECLNENNIKVDIEKLKEHDDPKIRCILACVMEKEGILENGDIQYDLLKEDLLEDAEQLGEKKISEIVDYCGNLAKELTDVCDKTNLIGMCLEEELEKYNIKFEK
;
A
#
# COMPACT_ATOMS: atom_id res chain seq x y z
N MET A 1 21.16 14.75 20.04
CA MET A 1 21.25 13.33 19.67
C MET A 1 20.73 13.19 18.25
N LYS A 2 21.55 12.66 17.34
CA LYS A 2 21.17 12.44 15.94
C LYS A 2 20.29 11.19 15.90
N PHE A 3 18.99 11.36 15.66
CA PHE A 3 18.09 10.24 15.42
C PHE A 3 18.39 9.71 14.02
N VAL A 4 18.89 8.48 13.97
CA VAL A 4 19.08 7.76 12.71
C VAL A 4 17.70 7.24 12.32
N ILE A 5 17.04 7.96 11.42
CA ILE A 5 15.80 7.56 10.77
C ILE A 5 16.19 6.45 9.79
N PHE A 6 16.25 5.20 10.26
CA PHE A 6 16.34 4.05 9.37
C PHE A 6 14.92 3.73 8.88
N SER A 7 14.68 4.13 7.64
CA SER A 7 13.52 3.84 6.80
C SER A 7 13.15 2.35 6.85
N PHE A 8 12.03 2.00 7.50
CA PHE A 8 11.59 0.63 7.78
C PHE A 8 10.40 0.16 6.92
N PHE A 9 10.13 0.86 5.81
CA PHE A 9 9.31 0.34 4.70
C PHE A 9 9.92 -0.96 4.10
N ALA A 10 11.16 -1.30 4.50
CA ALA A 10 11.80 -2.59 4.30
C ALA A 10 10.87 -3.78 4.55
N LEU A 11 9.96 -3.74 5.51
CA LEU A 11 9.14 -4.93 5.78
C LEU A 11 7.98 -5.14 4.79
N PHE A 12 7.39 -4.11 4.20
CA PHE A 12 6.32 -4.33 3.21
C PHE A 12 6.85 -4.84 1.86
N LEU A 13 8.11 -4.58 1.51
CA LEU A 13 8.71 -5.05 0.25
C LEU A 13 9.72 -6.20 0.41
N ALA A 14 10.50 -6.28 1.48
CA ALA A 14 11.41 -7.42 1.71
C ALA A 14 10.68 -8.70 2.17
N VAL A 15 9.39 -8.60 2.51
CA VAL A 15 8.49 -9.76 2.66
C VAL A 15 7.94 -10.19 1.29
N ARG A 16 7.72 -9.24 0.36
CA ARG A 16 7.27 -9.53 -1.01
C ARG A 16 8.32 -10.21 -1.88
N ASP A 17 9.62 -10.11 -1.56
CA ASP A 17 10.69 -10.79 -2.32
C ASP A 17 10.69 -12.32 -2.22
N ILE A 18 9.84 -12.94 -1.38
CA ILE A 18 9.77 -14.41 -1.29
C ILE A 18 8.35 -14.97 -1.48
N HIS A 19 7.28 -14.21 -1.19
CA HIS A 19 5.89 -14.62 -1.48
C HIS A 19 4.93 -13.42 -1.69
N GLY A 20 5.33 -12.34 -2.37
CA GLY A 20 4.29 -11.53 -3.02
C GLY A 20 3.63 -12.41 -4.08
N ASN A 21 2.30 -12.57 -4.06
CA ASN A 21 1.60 -13.23 -5.16
C ASN A 21 2.16 -12.65 -6.47
N ASP A 22 2.62 -13.49 -7.39
CA ASP A 22 3.42 -13.12 -8.58
C ASP A 22 2.75 -11.94 -9.34
N GLU A 23 1.41 -11.90 -9.23
CA GLU A 23 0.50 -10.87 -9.71
C GLU A 23 0.71 -9.46 -9.14
N SER A 24 0.77 -9.22 -7.81
CA SER A 24 0.94 -7.85 -7.28
C SER A 24 2.30 -7.25 -7.65
N ILE A 25 3.36 -8.07 -7.68
CA ILE A 25 4.69 -7.63 -8.11
C ILE A 25 4.69 -7.36 -9.62
N GLN A 26 3.98 -8.17 -10.40
CA GLN A 26 3.80 -7.93 -11.83
C GLN A 26 3.03 -6.63 -12.06
N ASN A 27 1.91 -6.40 -11.36
CA ASN A 27 1.10 -5.19 -11.44
C ASN A 27 1.94 -3.95 -11.10
N LEU A 28 2.77 -4.00 -10.05
CA LEU A 28 3.71 -2.94 -9.73
C LEU A 28 4.71 -2.67 -10.86
N LYS A 29 5.32 -3.71 -11.43
CA LYS A 29 6.27 -3.56 -12.56
C LYS A 29 5.60 -2.95 -13.78
N GLU A 30 4.37 -3.36 -14.09
CA GLU A 30 3.58 -2.80 -15.18
C GLU A 30 3.28 -1.33 -14.94
N CYS A 31 2.80 -0.96 -13.76
CA CYS A 31 2.53 0.42 -13.39
C CYS A 31 3.76 1.32 -13.48
N LEU A 32 4.93 0.83 -13.04
CA LEU A 32 6.20 1.55 -13.19
C LEU A 32 6.56 1.77 -14.66
N ASN A 33 6.39 0.73 -15.49
CA ASN A 33 6.68 0.80 -16.93
C ASN A 33 5.73 1.76 -17.66
N GLU A 34 4.42 1.67 -17.41
CA GLU A 34 3.39 2.54 -18.01
C GLU A 34 3.66 4.03 -17.67
N ASN A 35 4.15 4.31 -16.46
CA ASN A 35 4.48 5.65 -16.01
C ASN A 35 5.92 6.08 -16.34
N ASN A 36 6.68 5.27 -17.08
CA ASN A 36 8.08 5.50 -17.46
C ASN A 36 9.01 5.74 -16.24
N ILE A 37 8.69 5.13 -15.10
CA ILE A 37 9.48 5.22 -13.87
C ILE A 37 10.55 4.14 -13.90
N LYS A 38 11.81 4.55 -14.08
CA LYS A 38 12.99 3.69 -13.99
C LYS A 38 13.62 3.83 -12.62
N VAL A 39 12.90 3.40 -11.60
CA VAL A 39 13.37 3.40 -10.21
C VAL A 39 13.44 1.96 -9.75
N ASP A 40 14.48 1.65 -8.99
CA ASP A 40 14.57 0.36 -8.30
C ASP A 40 13.42 0.25 -7.31
N ILE A 41 12.70 -0.87 -7.27
CA ILE A 41 11.53 -1.04 -6.41
C ILE A 41 11.91 -0.77 -4.95
N GLU A 42 13.14 -1.12 -4.56
CA GLU A 42 13.68 -0.86 -3.23
C GLU A 42 13.86 0.63 -2.91
N LYS A 43 14.01 1.48 -3.94
CA LYS A 43 14.26 2.93 -3.80
C LYS A 43 13.00 3.78 -3.90
N LEU A 44 11.87 3.22 -4.36
CA LEU A 44 10.59 3.94 -4.43
C LEU A 44 10.19 4.58 -3.10
N LYS A 45 10.62 3.98 -1.98
CA LYS A 45 10.40 4.41 -0.59
C LYS A 45 10.98 5.78 -0.24
N GLU A 46 12.01 6.21 -0.95
CA GLU A 46 12.77 7.42 -0.62
C GLU A 46 12.39 8.61 -1.52
N HIS A 47 11.49 8.41 -2.47
CA HIS A 47 11.18 9.39 -3.49
C HIS A 47 9.81 10.04 -3.24
N ASP A 48 9.81 11.33 -2.92
CA ASP A 48 8.63 12.22 -2.95
C ASP A 48 8.30 12.67 -4.39
N ASP A 49 8.48 11.78 -5.37
CA ASP A 49 8.14 12.10 -6.76
C ASP A 49 6.61 12.06 -6.89
N PRO A 50 5.97 13.15 -7.37
CA PRO A 50 4.53 13.16 -7.65
C PRO A 50 4.05 11.99 -8.51
N LYS A 51 4.89 11.45 -9.39
CA LYS A 51 4.55 10.29 -10.21
C LYS A 51 4.48 8.98 -9.43
N ILE A 52 5.24 8.87 -8.34
CA ILE A 52 5.23 7.69 -7.47
C ILE A 52 3.94 7.64 -6.65
N ARG A 53 3.38 8.80 -6.29
CA ARG A 53 2.09 8.88 -5.58
C ARG A 53 0.94 8.22 -6.34
N CYS A 54 1.00 8.22 -7.68
CA CYS A 54 -0.01 7.57 -8.52
C CYS A 54 0.23 6.07 -8.75
N ILE A 55 1.39 5.53 -8.39
CA ILE A 55 1.68 4.11 -8.66
C ILE A 55 0.78 3.20 -7.83
N LEU A 56 0.47 3.59 -6.58
CA LEU A 56 -0.47 2.84 -5.76
C LEU A 56 -1.88 2.84 -6.35
N ALA A 57 -2.34 3.96 -6.93
CA ALA A 57 -3.61 4.00 -7.64
C ALA A 57 -3.62 3.01 -8.82
N CYS A 58 -2.56 3.00 -9.63
CA CYS A 58 -2.46 2.07 -10.76
C CYS A 58 -2.48 0.60 -10.31
N VAL A 59 -1.79 0.25 -9.23
CA VAL A 59 -1.79 -1.11 -8.70
C VAL A 59 -3.18 -1.49 -8.21
N MET A 60 -3.83 -0.62 -7.44
CA MET A 60 -5.20 -0.84 -6.95
C MET A 60 -6.21 -0.97 -8.11
N GLU A 61 -6.02 -0.26 -9.23
CA GLU A 61 -6.87 -0.42 -10.42
C GLU A 61 -6.70 -1.81 -11.05
N LYS A 62 -5.46 -2.30 -11.17
CA LYS A 62 -5.18 -3.63 -11.72
C LYS A 62 -5.68 -4.76 -10.82
N GLU A 63 -5.68 -4.55 -9.50
CA GLU A 63 -6.19 -5.49 -8.51
C GLU A 63 -7.72 -5.38 -8.31
N GLY A 64 -8.39 -4.44 -8.99
CA GLY A 64 -9.84 -4.21 -8.86
C GLY A 64 -10.27 -3.51 -7.57
N ILE A 65 -9.31 -3.14 -6.71
CA ILE A 65 -9.54 -2.39 -5.46
C ILE A 65 -9.92 -0.93 -5.76
N LEU A 66 -9.52 -0.38 -6.90
CA LEU A 66 -9.89 0.96 -7.35
C LEU A 66 -10.64 0.86 -8.68
N GLU A 67 -11.89 1.31 -8.72
CA GLU A 67 -12.70 1.33 -9.93
C GLU A 67 -13.34 2.70 -10.12
N ASN A 68 -13.18 3.28 -11.31
CA ASN A 68 -13.75 4.58 -11.67
C ASN A 68 -13.41 5.72 -10.69
N GLY A 69 -12.24 5.65 -10.03
CA GLY A 69 -11.80 6.62 -9.02
C GLY A 69 -12.32 6.35 -7.59
N ASP A 70 -13.11 5.30 -7.40
CA ASP A 70 -13.63 4.89 -6.09
C ASP A 70 -12.96 3.62 -5.58
N ILE A 71 -12.50 3.69 -4.32
CA ILE A 71 -11.83 2.57 -3.65
C ILE A 71 -12.89 1.63 -3.09
N GLN A 72 -12.78 0.37 -3.48
CA GLN A 72 -13.57 -0.76 -3.00
C GLN A 72 -13.00 -1.22 -1.65
N TYR A 73 -13.39 -0.52 -0.57
CA TYR A 73 -12.83 -0.77 0.78
C TYR A 73 -13.05 -2.20 1.29
N ASP A 74 -14.09 -2.88 0.84
CA ASP A 74 -14.32 -4.28 1.21
C ASP A 74 -13.27 -5.20 0.55
N LEU A 75 -12.94 -4.98 -0.72
CA LEU A 75 -11.87 -5.71 -1.42
C LEU A 75 -10.49 -5.40 -0.82
N LEU A 76 -10.25 -4.14 -0.43
CA LEU A 76 -9.01 -3.76 0.25
C LEU A 76 -8.87 -4.45 1.61
N LYS A 77 -9.97 -4.66 2.34
CA LYS A 77 -9.96 -5.43 3.58
C LYS A 77 -9.67 -6.89 3.25
N GLU A 78 -10.37 -7.47 2.29
CA GLU A 78 -10.16 -8.87 1.89
C GLU A 78 -8.71 -9.14 1.48
N ASP A 79 -8.10 -8.27 0.67
CA ASP A 79 -6.69 -8.34 0.26
C ASP A 79 -5.74 -8.34 1.48
N LEU A 80 -5.92 -7.42 2.42
CA LEU A 80 -5.12 -7.39 3.65
C LEU A 80 -5.39 -8.58 4.58
N LEU A 81 -6.58 -9.19 4.51
CA LEU A 81 -6.96 -10.32 5.35
C LEU A 81 -6.44 -11.65 4.80
N GLU A 82 -6.32 -11.78 3.48
CA GLU A 82 -5.77 -12.98 2.83
C GLU A 82 -4.37 -13.30 3.38
N ASP A 83 -3.60 -12.25 3.66
CA ASP A 83 -2.22 -12.36 4.13
C ASP A 83 -2.06 -12.30 5.66
N ALA A 84 -3.12 -12.09 6.46
CA ALA A 84 -3.00 -11.80 7.90
C ALA A 84 -3.44 -12.95 8.83
N GLU A 85 -2.75 -13.12 9.97
CA GLU A 85 -3.20 -14.01 11.04
C GLU A 85 -4.56 -13.58 11.62
N GLN A 86 -5.37 -14.54 12.13
CA GLN A 86 -6.72 -14.31 12.69
C GLN A 86 -6.81 -13.21 13.76
N LEU A 87 -5.75 -12.95 14.52
CA LEU A 87 -5.71 -11.86 15.50
C LEU A 87 -5.77 -10.45 14.86
N GLY A 88 -5.43 -10.36 13.57
CA GLY A 88 -5.43 -9.13 12.78
C GLY A 88 -6.80 -8.74 12.22
N GLU A 89 -7.75 -9.66 12.04
CA GLU A 89 -8.90 -9.41 11.15
C GLU A 89 -9.75 -8.20 11.55
N LYS A 90 -10.24 -8.19 12.79
CA LYS A 90 -11.01 -7.07 13.32
C LYS A 90 -10.21 -5.77 13.28
N LYS A 91 -8.90 -5.85 13.55
CA LYS A 91 -8.04 -4.68 13.65
C LYS A 91 -7.72 -4.10 12.27
N ILE A 92 -7.51 -4.95 11.27
CA ILE A 92 -7.32 -4.57 9.86
C ILE A 92 -8.56 -3.81 9.38
N SER A 93 -9.76 -4.33 9.65
CA SER A 93 -11.01 -3.64 9.27
C SER A 93 -11.11 -2.25 9.91
N GLU A 94 -10.82 -2.11 11.20
CA GLU A 94 -10.80 -0.81 11.90
C GLU A 94 -9.77 0.16 11.31
N ILE A 95 -8.59 -0.35 10.92
CA ILE A 95 -7.51 0.44 10.32
C ILE A 95 -7.90 0.93 8.93
N VAL A 96 -8.46 0.06 8.08
CA VAL A 96 -8.94 0.43 6.74
C VAL A 96 -10.02 1.51 6.84
N ASP A 97 -10.99 1.36 7.75
CA ASP A 97 -12.04 2.36 7.95
C ASP A 97 -11.46 3.71 8.43
N TYR A 98 -10.50 3.68 9.34
CA TYR A 98 -9.82 4.88 9.82
C TYR A 98 -9.08 5.60 8.68
N CYS A 99 -8.28 4.87 7.92
CA CYS A 99 -7.49 5.43 6.81
C CYS A 99 -8.39 5.93 5.66
N GLY A 100 -9.46 5.19 5.34
CA GLY A 100 -10.45 5.64 4.36
C GLY A 100 -11.14 6.94 4.79
N ASN A 101 -11.50 7.06 6.07
CA ASN A 101 -12.10 8.29 6.60
C ASN A 101 -11.14 9.49 6.59
N LEU A 102 -9.83 9.29 6.78
CA LEU A 102 -8.84 10.36 6.66
C LEU A 102 -8.75 10.90 5.24
N ALA A 103 -8.90 10.03 4.24
CA ALA A 103 -8.77 10.39 2.83
C ALA A 103 -10.10 10.78 2.16
N LYS A 104 -11.23 10.76 2.88
CA LYS A 104 -12.58 10.92 2.31
C LYS A 104 -12.81 12.25 1.58
N GLU A 105 -12.14 13.31 2.00
CA GLU A 105 -12.28 14.66 1.42
C GLU A 105 -11.33 14.89 0.24
N LEU A 106 -10.42 13.94 -0.05
CA LEU A 106 -9.51 14.02 -1.18
C LEU A 106 -10.22 13.63 -2.46
N THR A 107 -10.16 14.52 -3.45
CA THR A 107 -10.77 14.32 -4.77
C THR A 107 -9.78 13.77 -5.81
N ASP A 108 -8.49 14.05 -5.64
CA ASP A 108 -7.46 13.48 -6.49
C ASP A 108 -7.21 12.03 -6.08
N VAL A 109 -7.35 11.12 -7.05
CA VAL A 109 -7.26 9.68 -6.81
C VAL A 109 -5.86 9.29 -6.35
N CYS A 110 -4.80 9.88 -6.91
CA CYS A 110 -3.44 9.56 -6.53
C CYS A 110 -3.14 10.01 -5.10
N ASP A 111 -3.53 11.24 -4.74
CA ASP A 111 -3.35 11.75 -3.38
C ASP A 111 -4.17 10.92 -2.38
N LYS A 112 -5.39 10.54 -2.75
CA LYS A 112 -6.28 9.69 -1.93
C LYS A 112 -5.68 8.31 -1.67
N THR A 113 -5.25 7.60 -2.72
CA THR A 113 -4.65 6.27 -2.58
C THR A 113 -3.33 6.33 -1.85
N ASN A 114 -2.49 7.35 -2.13
CA ASN A 114 -1.20 7.51 -1.48
C ASN A 114 -1.36 7.75 0.03
N LEU A 115 -2.31 8.61 0.44
CA LEU A 115 -2.61 8.83 1.86
C LEU A 115 -3.10 7.56 2.54
N ILE A 116 -3.99 6.80 1.88
CA ILE A 116 -4.47 5.52 2.41
C ILE A 116 -3.31 4.55 2.59
N GLY A 117 -2.47 4.36 1.58
CA GLY A 117 -1.31 3.47 1.65
C GLY A 117 -0.36 3.81 2.81
N MET A 118 0.00 5.09 2.94
CA MET A 118 0.84 5.55 4.06
C MET A 118 0.17 5.31 5.42
N CYS A 119 -1.12 5.63 5.55
CA CYS A 119 -1.86 5.43 6.79
C CYS A 119 -1.97 3.94 7.18
N LEU A 120 -2.24 3.07 6.20
CA LEU A 120 -2.33 1.63 6.43
C LEU A 120 -1.00 1.10 6.96
N GLU A 121 0.12 1.45 6.30
CA GLU A 121 1.45 1.04 6.74
C GLU A 121 1.74 1.47 8.18
N GLU A 122 1.53 2.75 8.50
CA GLU A 122 1.78 3.31 9.83
C GLU A 122 0.94 2.63 10.93
N GLU A 123 -0.35 2.42 10.68
CA GLU A 123 -1.22 1.81 11.68
C GLU A 123 -0.99 0.29 11.79
N LEU A 124 -0.76 -0.43 10.69
CA LEU A 124 -0.44 -1.87 10.74
C LEU A 124 0.85 -2.12 11.52
N GLU A 125 1.90 -1.29 11.32
CA GLU A 125 3.16 -1.37 12.06
C GLU A 125 2.94 -1.14 13.56
N LYS A 126 2.18 -0.11 13.92
CA LYS A 126 1.86 0.24 15.32
C LYS A 126 1.20 -0.90 16.09
N TYR A 127 0.37 -1.71 15.44
CA TYR A 127 -0.27 -2.87 16.07
C TYR A 127 0.54 -4.16 15.93
N ASN A 128 1.74 -4.12 15.35
CA ASN A 128 2.57 -5.29 15.05
C ASN A 128 1.80 -6.37 14.27
N ILE A 129 0.89 -5.95 13.39
CA ILE A 129 0.19 -6.87 12.51
C ILE A 129 1.22 -7.35 11.49
N LYS A 130 1.45 -8.66 11.49
CA LYS A 130 2.36 -9.32 10.57
C LYS A 130 1.53 -10.06 9.55
N PHE A 131 1.91 -9.90 8.30
CA PHE A 131 1.40 -10.71 7.21
C PHE A 131 2.23 -12.01 7.17
N GLU A 132 1.57 -13.17 7.10
CA GLU A 132 2.26 -14.46 6.96
C GLU A 132 3.07 -14.44 5.66
N LYS A 133 4.29 -14.97 5.79
CA LYS A 133 5.25 -15.09 4.69
C LYS A 133 4.97 -16.30 3.85
#